data_AF-A0A0W0UHS0-F1
#
_entry.id   AF-A0A0W0UHS0-F1
#
_cell.length_a   1.000
_cell.length_b   1.000
_cell.length_c   1.000
_cell.angle_alpha   90.00
_cell.angle_beta   90.00
_cell.angle_gamma   90.00
#
_symmetry.space_group_name_H-M   'P 1'
#
loop_
_entity.id
_entity.type
_entity.pdbx_description
1 polymer ?
#
loop_
_entity_poly.entity_id
_entity_poly.type
_entity_poly.pdbx_seq_one_letter_code
_entity_poly.pdbx_strand_id
1 'polypeptide(L)'
;MTLIKCYEEAIASGDIEDDPIQRTVLASMQRLCDELQLPRRSWLNWLQKLPQPVGLYLHGPVGVGKTFLMDLFYEQVAEQQKARIHFHHFMQQVDGQLRCLQGQKDPLRRIAAELAKTIRLLCFDEFLVYDVADAMILAELLQALFAQGIVLVATSNTPPDDLYLNGIRRERFLPAIALIKTHCEVLFLGEKRDYRLGREPLCTAYLYPLNAATEASLIEQFAALSPTMKEAGSVTVQNRSIPFIKCSERAIWFDFNVICNLPRSQLDYLEIAKRFDTVFVSNIPQLTANDTIHAILLIHFIDVMYDRGIRVVMAADVPIEKLYTEGEMSQSFKRTLSRLQEMQSVDYLKRHPRRVVQNLI
;
A
#
# COMPACT_ATOMS: atom_id res chain seq x y z
N MET A 1 -2.77 27.54 -4.20
CA MET A 1 -2.45 27.26 -5.61
C MET A 1 -3.49 26.25 -6.09
N THR A 2 -4.03 26.35 -7.31
CA THR A 2 -5.03 25.38 -7.78
C THR A 2 -4.34 24.07 -8.14
N LEU A 3 -4.96 22.92 -7.84
CA LEU A 3 -4.38 21.60 -8.14
C LEU A 3 -3.95 21.47 -9.60
N ILE A 4 -4.73 22.04 -10.52
CA ILE A 4 -4.45 22.02 -11.95
C ILE A 4 -3.15 22.74 -12.32
N LYS A 5 -2.74 23.78 -11.57
CA LYS A 5 -1.48 24.51 -11.85
C LYS A 5 -0.27 23.67 -11.48
N CYS A 6 -0.31 23.03 -10.31
CA CYS A 6 0.76 22.11 -9.91
C CYS A 6 0.85 20.91 -10.86
N TYR A 7 -0.28 20.45 -11.39
CA TYR A 7 -0.31 19.42 -12.44
C TYR A 7 0.33 19.91 -13.75
N GLU A 8 0.01 21.12 -14.19
CA GLU A 8 0.60 21.74 -15.39
C GLU A 8 2.10 22.00 -15.23
N GLU A 9 2.56 22.37 -14.05
CA GLU A 9 3.98 22.50 -13.72
C GLU A 9 4.70 21.15 -13.80
N ALA A 10 4.10 20.08 -13.29
CA ALA A 10 4.65 18.72 -13.40
C ALA A 10 4.69 18.20 -14.85
N ILE A 11 3.76 18.65 -15.71
CA ILE A 11 3.84 18.39 -17.16
C ILE A 11 4.99 19.18 -17.77
N ALA A 12 5.11 20.47 -17.43
CA ALA A 12 6.14 21.35 -17.98
C ALA A 12 7.57 20.94 -17.58
N SER A 13 7.74 20.36 -16.39
CA SER A 13 9.02 19.78 -15.94
C SER A 13 9.35 18.43 -16.59
N GLY A 14 8.36 17.78 -17.24
CA GLY A 14 8.51 16.46 -17.83
C GLY A 14 8.41 15.30 -16.83
N ASP A 15 7.96 15.56 -15.60
CA ASP A 15 7.79 14.53 -14.56
C ASP A 15 6.62 13.58 -14.87
N ILE A 16 5.60 14.12 -15.54
CA ILE A 16 4.40 13.38 -15.97
C ILE A 16 4.02 13.75 -17.40
N GLU A 17 3.25 12.88 -18.06
CA GLU A 17 2.58 13.24 -19.32
C GLU A 17 1.11 13.56 -19.06
N ASP A 18 0.60 14.53 -19.79
CA ASP A 18 -0.78 14.99 -19.69
C ASP A 18 -1.79 13.87 -19.96
N ASP A 19 -2.82 13.79 -19.11
CA ASP A 19 -3.89 12.81 -19.19
C ASP A 19 -5.25 13.49 -18.93
N PRO A 20 -6.16 13.51 -19.93
CA PRO A 20 -7.50 14.10 -19.79
C PRO A 20 -8.33 13.49 -18.66
N ILE A 21 -8.14 12.21 -18.35
CA ILE A 21 -8.87 11.53 -17.27
C ILE A 21 -8.35 12.02 -15.92
N GLN A 22 -7.03 12.15 -15.77
CA GLN A 22 -6.43 12.75 -14.57
C GLN A 22 -6.93 14.19 -14.36
N ARG A 23 -7.06 14.99 -15.42
CA ARG A 23 -7.64 16.34 -15.32
C ARG A 23 -9.08 16.34 -14.80
N THR A 24 -9.88 15.35 -15.18
CA THR A 24 -11.26 15.20 -14.68
C THR A 24 -11.26 14.84 -13.18
N VAL A 25 -10.38 13.92 -12.77
CA VAL A 25 -10.19 13.59 -11.34
C VAL A 25 -9.74 14.82 -10.54
N LEU A 26 -8.82 15.61 -11.08
CA LEU A 26 -8.34 16.85 -10.46
C LEU A 26 -9.45 17.89 -10.27
N ALA A 27 -10.44 17.93 -11.16
CA ALA A 27 -11.60 18.81 -10.99
C ALA A 27 -12.44 18.39 -9.76
N SER A 28 -12.71 17.08 -9.59
CA SER A 28 -13.40 16.57 -8.39
C SER A 28 -12.57 16.74 -7.12
N MET A 29 -11.24 16.60 -7.19
CA MET A 29 -10.33 16.91 -6.07
C MET A 29 -10.34 18.40 -5.71
N GLN A 30 -10.36 19.29 -6.69
CA GLN A 30 -10.43 20.74 -6.47
C GLN A 30 -11.77 21.13 -5.83
N ARG A 31 -12.89 20.57 -6.32
CA ARG A 31 -14.21 20.70 -5.67
C ARG A 31 -14.13 20.34 -4.18
N LEU A 32 -13.54 19.20 -3.86
CA LEU A 32 -13.42 18.77 -2.47
C LEU A 32 -12.50 19.69 -1.65
N CYS A 33 -11.39 20.19 -2.22
CA CYS A 33 -10.56 21.20 -1.55
C CYS A 33 -11.37 22.45 -1.18
N ASP A 34 -12.24 22.91 -2.08
CA ASP A 34 -13.05 24.11 -1.87
C ASP A 34 -14.15 23.87 -0.82
N GLU A 35 -14.80 22.69 -0.84
CA GLU A 35 -15.78 22.28 0.17
C GLU A 35 -15.18 22.15 1.58
N LEU A 36 -13.92 21.70 1.69
CA LEU A 36 -13.22 21.56 2.97
C LEU A 36 -12.81 22.90 3.58
N GLN A 37 -12.64 23.96 2.77
CA GLN A 37 -12.35 25.31 3.29
C GLN A 37 -13.55 25.92 4.02
N LEU A 38 -14.76 25.44 3.75
CA LEU A 38 -15.95 25.91 4.46
C LEU A 38 -15.92 25.42 5.93
N PRO A 39 -16.19 26.30 6.91
CA PRO A 39 -16.16 25.92 8.32
C PRO A 39 -17.25 24.90 8.66
N ARG A 40 -16.94 23.96 9.58
CA ARG A 40 -17.91 23.05 10.18
C ARG A 40 -18.98 23.88 10.92
N ARG A 41 -20.13 24.10 10.29
CA ARG A 41 -21.35 24.73 10.84
C ARG A 41 -21.08 25.85 11.88
N SER A 42 -20.99 27.08 11.40
CA SER A 42 -21.10 28.26 12.29
C SER A 42 -22.51 28.34 12.89
N TRP A 43 -22.63 28.73 14.16
CA TRP A 43 -23.91 28.96 14.85
C TRP A 43 -24.79 30.00 14.12
N LEU A 44 -24.18 30.87 13.31
CA LEU A 44 -24.85 31.84 12.44
C LEU A 44 -25.51 31.20 11.19
N ASN A 45 -25.14 29.98 10.82
CA ASN A 45 -25.57 29.31 9.58
C ASN A 45 -26.68 28.26 9.79
N TRP A 46 -27.41 28.29 10.90
CA TRP A 46 -28.48 27.32 11.20
C TRP A 46 -29.64 27.33 10.17
N LEU A 47 -29.78 28.41 9.40
CA LEU A 47 -30.79 28.56 8.33
C LEU A 47 -30.33 28.02 6.96
N GLN A 48 -29.04 27.76 6.77
CA GLN A 48 -28.50 27.23 5.51
C GLN A 48 -27.96 25.82 5.73
N LYS A 49 -28.62 24.82 5.15
CA LYS A 49 -28.05 23.46 5.00
C LYS A 49 -26.86 23.55 4.04
N LEU A 50 -25.68 23.92 4.58
CA LEU A 50 -24.44 23.78 3.86
C LEU A 50 -24.25 22.29 3.51
N PRO A 51 -24.00 21.94 2.24
CA PRO A 51 -23.77 20.57 1.84
C PRO A 51 -22.55 20.02 2.59
N GLN A 52 -22.66 18.80 3.12
CA GLN A 52 -21.49 18.14 3.70
C GLN A 52 -20.53 17.76 2.58
N PRO A 53 -19.21 17.92 2.77
CA PRO A 53 -18.25 17.56 1.74
C PRO A 53 -18.38 16.09 1.37
N VAL A 54 -18.48 15.81 0.06
CA VAL A 54 -18.53 14.44 -0.45
C VAL A 54 -17.11 14.00 -0.79
N GLY A 55 -16.69 12.93 -0.14
CA GLY A 55 -15.37 12.31 -0.31
C GLY A 55 -15.12 11.77 -1.71
N LEU A 56 -13.95 11.17 -1.92
CA LEU A 56 -13.56 10.62 -3.23
C LEU A 56 -13.07 9.18 -3.08
N TYR A 57 -13.51 8.30 -3.97
CA TYR A 57 -12.98 6.95 -4.10
C TYR A 57 -12.39 6.78 -5.50
N LEU A 58 -11.07 6.90 -5.61
CA LEU A 58 -10.34 6.79 -6.87
C LEU A 58 -9.89 5.34 -7.08
N HIS A 59 -10.39 4.69 -8.12
CA HIS A 59 -9.96 3.34 -8.48
C HIS A 59 -9.43 3.22 -9.90
N GLY A 60 -8.58 2.23 -10.14
CA GLY A 60 -8.02 1.97 -11.47
C GLY A 60 -6.83 1.02 -11.40
N PRO A 61 -6.33 0.51 -12.54
CA PRO A 61 -5.20 -0.41 -12.59
C PRO A 61 -3.93 0.14 -11.92
N VAL A 62 -2.97 -0.75 -11.62
CA VAL A 62 -1.63 -0.33 -11.20
C VAL A 62 -0.98 0.48 -12.33
N GLY A 63 -0.24 1.54 -12.00
CA GLY A 63 0.51 2.31 -13.00
C GLY A 63 -0.18 3.57 -13.54
N VAL A 64 -1.44 3.83 -13.17
CA VAL A 64 -2.24 4.91 -13.78
C VAL A 64 -2.11 6.27 -13.08
N GLY A 65 -1.23 6.39 -12.09
CA GLY A 65 -0.96 7.66 -11.40
C GLY A 65 -1.87 8.00 -10.21
N LYS A 66 -2.61 7.03 -9.65
CA LYS A 66 -3.48 7.27 -8.47
C LYS A 66 -2.71 7.85 -7.27
N THR A 67 -1.53 7.29 -6.98
CA THR A 67 -0.68 7.75 -5.88
C THR A 67 -0.22 9.18 -6.10
N PHE A 68 0.21 9.52 -7.32
CA PHE A 68 0.61 10.88 -7.67
C PHE A 68 -0.55 11.88 -7.49
N LEU A 69 -1.76 11.54 -7.94
CA LEU A 69 -2.93 12.42 -7.74
C LEU A 69 -3.27 12.58 -6.25
N MET A 70 -3.15 11.51 -5.47
CA MET A 70 -3.32 11.56 -4.01
C MET A 70 -2.25 12.41 -3.33
N ASP A 71 -0.98 12.33 -3.76
CA ASP A 71 0.12 13.16 -3.28
C ASP A 71 -0.20 14.64 -3.53
N LEU A 72 -0.54 14.97 -4.77
CA LEU A 72 -0.88 16.34 -5.17
C LEU A 72 -2.07 16.90 -4.38
N PHE A 73 -3.14 16.11 -4.23
CA PHE A 73 -4.30 16.49 -3.42
C PHE A 73 -3.91 16.73 -1.96
N TYR A 74 -3.21 15.77 -1.35
CA TYR A 74 -2.87 15.82 0.07
C TYR A 74 -1.93 16.97 0.40
N GLU A 75 -1.00 17.30 -0.48
CA GLU A 75 -0.07 18.42 -0.28
C GLU A 75 -0.78 19.78 -0.41
N GLN A 76 -1.68 19.94 -1.38
CA GLN A 76 -2.28 21.23 -1.69
C GLN A 76 -3.56 21.54 -0.90
N VAL A 77 -4.24 20.54 -0.32
CA VAL A 77 -5.46 20.78 0.46
C VAL A 77 -5.14 21.60 1.72
N ALA A 78 -5.87 22.71 1.91
CA ALA A 78 -5.65 23.66 3.00
C ALA A 78 -6.09 23.15 4.37
N GLU A 79 -6.89 22.08 4.42
CA GLU A 79 -7.33 21.43 5.65
C GLU A 79 -6.11 20.98 6.49
N GLN A 80 -6.05 21.43 7.74
CA GLN A 80 -4.95 21.12 8.65
C GLN A 80 -5.24 19.85 9.46
N GLN A 81 -6.52 19.56 9.72
CA GLN A 81 -6.97 18.33 10.37
C GLN A 81 -7.06 17.21 9.34
N LYS A 82 -5.92 16.84 8.74
CA LYS A 82 -5.82 15.79 7.73
C LYS A 82 -4.86 14.69 8.16
N ALA A 83 -5.19 13.47 7.80
CA ALA A 83 -4.36 12.29 7.98
C ALA A 83 -4.32 11.50 6.69
N ARG A 84 -3.16 10.92 6.39
CA ARG A 84 -2.98 9.96 5.30
C ARG A 84 -2.34 8.70 5.85
N ILE A 85 -2.81 7.53 5.42
CA ILE A 85 -2.31 6.24 5.90
C ILE A 85 -2.70 5.13 4.92
N HIS A 86 -1.90 4.07 4.87
CA HIS A 86 -2.30 2.83 4.19
C HIS A 86 -3.43 2.14 4.94
N PHE A 87 -4.45 1.69 4.21
CA PHE A 87 -5.66 1.12 4.81
C PHE A 87 -5.37 -0.04 5.79
N HIS A 88 -4.46 -0.96 5.44
CA HIS A 88 -4.13 -2.08 6.31
C HIS A 88 -3.49 -1.64 7.64
N HIS A 89 -2.60 -0.65 7.62
CA HIS A 89 -2.00 -0.11 8.85
C HIS A 89 -3.04 0.59 9.73
N PHE A 90 -4.01 1.28 9.11
CA PHE A 90 -5.13 1.84 9.85
C PHE A 90 -5.94 0.75 10.55
N MET A 91 -6.28 -0.33 9.86
CA MET A 91 -7.00 -1.46 10.46
C MET A 91 -6.23 -2.11 11.61
N GLN A 92 -4.91 -2.26 11.49
CA GLN A 92 -4.06 -2.74 12.58
C GLN A 92 -4.11 -1.83 13.83
N GLN A 93 -4.14 -0.51 13.65
CA GLN A 93 -4.28 0.45 14.76
C GLN A 93 -5.66 0.35 15.40
N VAL A 94 -6.71 0.23 14.60
CA VAL A 94 -8.09 0.02 15.08
C VAL A 94 -8.19 -1.27 15.88
N ASP A 95 -7.65 -2.39 15.39
CA ASP A 95 -7.60 -3.66 16.10
C ASP A 95 -6.86 -3.57 17.44
N GLY A 96 -5.75 -2.84 17.47
CA GLY A 96 -5.02 -2.54 18.71
C GLY A 96 -5.91 -1.85 19.74
N GLN A 97 -6.64 -0.82 19.32
CA GLN A 97 -7.54 -0.07 20.18
C GLN A 97 -8.77 -0.89 20.61
N LEU A 98 -9.33 -1.71 19.72
CA LEU A 98 -10.44 -2.61 20.05
C LEU A 98 -10.07 -3.58 21.17
N ARG A 99 -8.84 -4.10 21.19
CA ARG A 99 -8.34 -4.93 22.29
C ARG A 99 -8.25 -4.17 23.61
N CYS A 100 -7.79 -2.91 23.60
CA CYS A 100 -7.75 -2.06 24.79
C CYS A 100 -9.15 -1.68 25.31
N LEU A 101 -10.12 -1.58 24.41
CA LEU A 101 -11.52 -1.22 24.71
C LEU A 101 -12.42 -2.44 24.91
N GLN A 102 -11.85 -3.65 25.06
CA GLN A 102 -12.63 -4.88 25.19
C GLN A 102 -13.58 -4.81 26.41
N GLY A 103 -14.84 -5.20 26.19
CA GLY A 103 -15.90 -5.15 27.20
C GLY A 103 -16.57 -3.79 27.36
N GLN A 104 -16.12 -2.75 26.65
CA GLN A 104 -16.78 -1.45 26.63
C GLN A 104 -17.90 -1.43 25.56
N LYS A 105 -18.93 -0.61 25.79
CA LYS A 105 -20.02 -0.41 24.82
C LYS A 105 -19.55 0.46 23.65
N ASP A 106 -19.90 0.03 22.44
CA ASP A 106 -19.66 0.69 21.16
C ASP A 106 -18.21 1.18 20.95
N PRO A 107 -17.20 0.28 21.01
CA PRO A 107 -15.80 0.68 20.98
C PRO A 107 -15.40 1.38 19.67
N LEU A 108 -15.96 0.99 18.53
CA LEU A 108 -15.71 1.64 17.24
C LEU A 108 -16.20 3.10 17.21
N ARG A 109 -17.33 3.39 17.85
CA ARG A 109 -17.84 4.77 17.97
C ARG A 109 -16.90 5.64 18.81
N ARG A 110 -16.31 5.07 19.87
CA ARG A 110 -15.30 5.77 20.70
C ARG A 110 -14.04 6.05 19.88
N ILE A 111 -13.53 5.05 19.17
CA ILE A 111 -12.36 5.20 18.29
C ILE A 111 -12.61 6.31 17.25
N ALA A 112 -13.76 6.29 16.58
CA ALA A 112 -14.12 7.34 15.62
C ALA A 112 -14.23 8.73 16.26
N ALA A 113 -14.79 8.83 17.47
CA ALA A 113 -14.90 10.09 18.19
C ALA A 113 -13.53 10.66 18.60
N GLU A 114 -12.59 9.80 19.00
CA GLU A 114 -11.21 10.20 19.31
C GLU A 114 -10.48 10.68 18.05
N LEU A 115 -10.54 9.92 16.96
CA LEU A 115 -9.98 10.31 15.66
C LEU A 115 -10.52 11.67 15.19
N ALA A 116 -11.83 11.89 15.35
CA ALA A 116 -12.49 13.11 14.89
C ALA A 116 -12.07 14.40 15.62
N LYS A 117 -11.36 14.29 16.77
CA LYS A 117 -10.79 15.45 17.46
C LYS A 117 -9.63 16.07 16.69
N THR A 118 -8.89 15.26 15.95
CA THR A 118 -7.67 15.69 15.23
C THR A 118 -7.79 15.54 13.72
N ILE A 119 -8.75 14.75 13.23
CA ILE A 119 -8.90 14.41 11.82
C ILE A 119 -10.31 14.79 11.34
N ARG A 120 -10.35 15.63 10.31
CA ARG A 120 -11.53 15.95 9.49
C ARG A 120 -11.44 15.33 8.10
N LEU A 121 -10.24 15.22 7.54
CA LEU A 121 -9.97 14.57 6.25
C LEU A 121 -9.09 13.33 6.47
N LEU A 122 -9.60 12.17 6.11
CA LEU A 122 -8.86 10.91 6.18
C LEU A 122 -8.58 10.41 4.75
N CYS A 123 -7.31 10.26 4.42
CA CYS A 123 -6.84 9.79 3.11
C CYS A 123 -6.31 8.36 3.25
N PHE A 124 -7.00 7.38 2.65
CA PHE A 124 -6.51 6.01 2.56
C PHE A 124 -5.78 5.76 1.26
N ASP A 125 -4.52 5.36 1.38
CA ASP A 125 -3.81 4.70 0.29
C ASP A 125 -4.17 3.20 0.29
N GLU A 126 -4.28 2.64 -0.91
CA GLU A 126 -4.40 1.19 -1.14
C GLU A 126 -5.57 0.56 -0.36
N PHE A 127 -6.77 1.14 -0.49
CA PHE A 127 -7.99 0.66 0.16
C PHE A 127 -8.39 -0.71 -0.37
N LEU A 128 -8.05 -1.76 0.38
CA LEU A 128 -8.20 -3.14 -0.05
C LEU A 128 -8.48 -4.04 1.14
N VAL A 129 -9.53 -4.85 1.03
CA VAL A 129 -10.04 -5.70 2.11
C VAL A 129 -9.94 -7.16 1.69
N TYR A 130 -9.08 -7.91 2.39
CA TYR A 130 -8.94 -9.36 2.22
C TYR A 130 -9.28 -10.14 3.50
N ASP A 131 -9.04 -9.53 4.66
CA ASP A 131 -9.22 -10.19 5.94
C ASP A 131 -10.70 -10.20 6.36
N VAL A 132 -11.15 -11.32 6.93
CA VAL A 132 -12.53 -11.46 7.40
C VAL A 132 -12.82 -10.58 8.61
N ALA A 133 -11.87 -10.42 9.54
CA ALA A 133 -12.03 -9.58 10.71
C ALA A 133 -12.21 -8.10 10.31
N ASP A 134 -11.34 -7.60 9.41
CA ASP A 134 -11.45 -6.26 8.85
C ASP A 134 -12.83 -6.06 8.19
N ALA A 135 -13.22 -7.01 7.34
CA ALA A 135 -14.50 -6.95 6.64
C ALA A 135 -15.70 -6.93 7.59
N MET A 136 -15.63 -7.63 8.73
CA MET A 136 -16.74 -7.70 9.68
C MET A 136 -16.95 -6.39 10.45
N ILE A 137 -15.91 -5.58 10.68
CA ILE A 137 -16.01 -4.34 11.45
C ILE A 137 -16.10 -3.08 10.58
N LEU A 138 -15.71 -3.16 9.30
CA LEU A 138 -15.53 -1.98 8.46
C LEU A 138 -16.81 -1.17 8.26
N ALA A 139 -17.97 -1.82 8.14
CA ALA A 139 -19.24 -1.12 7.97
C ALA A 139 -19.56 -0.23 9.19
N GLU A 140 -19.43 -0.77 10.40
CA GLU A 140 -19.68 -0.04 11.64
C GLU A 140 -18.64 1.07 11.85
N LEU A 141 -17.37 0.80 11.52
CA LEU A 141 -16.29 1.78 11.60
C LEU A 141 -16.53 2.95 10.65
N LEU A 142 -16.79 2.70 9.36
CA LEU A 142 -17.08 3.75 8.38
C LEU A 142 -18.31 4.55 8.79
N GLN A 143 -19.37 3.89 9.24
CA GLN A 143 -20.56 4.56 9.74
C GLN A 143 -20.22 5.50 10.91
N ALA A 144 -19.40 5.06 11.86
CA ALA A 144 -18.97 5.87 12.99
C ALA A 144 -18.10 7.06 12.55
N LEU A 145 -17.16 6.86 11.62
CA LEU A 145 -16.31 7.93 11.07
C LEU A 145 -17.16 9.00 10.35
N PHE A 146 -18.07 8.57 9.47
CA PHE A 146 -18.95 9.49 8.74
C PHE A 146 -19.93 10.21 9.66
N ALA A 147 -20.44 9.55 10.72
CA ALA A 147 -21.28 10.20 11.73
C ALA A 147 -20.54 11.32 12.49
N GLN A 148 -19.22 11.21 12.66
CA GLN A 148 -18.38 12.27 13.21
C GLN A 148 -17.99 13.34 12.17
N GLY A 149 -18.48 13.23 10.94
CA GLY A 149 -18.21 14.16 9.85
C GLY A 149 -16.77 14.08 9.32
N ILE A 150 -16.10 12.93 9.47
CA ILE A 150 -14.83 12.67 8.79
C ILE A 150 -15.12 12.45 7.31
N VAL A 151 -14.36 13.14 6.46
CA VAL A 151 -14.43 13.05 5.00
C VAL A 151 -13.36 12.08 4.53
N LEU A 152 -13.75 11.14 3.66
CA LEU A 152 -12.85 10.10 3.16
C LEU A 152 -12.35 10.43 1.75
N VAL A 153 -11.04 10.29 1.53
CA VAL A 153 -10.47 10.14 0.18
C VAL A 153 -9.73 8.81 0.15
N ALA A 154 -9.98 7.97 -0.84
CA ALA A 154 -9.38 6.65 -0.93
C ALA A 154 -8.83 6.38 -2.33
N THR A 155 -7.68 5.73 -2.42
CA THR A 155 -7.18 5.13 -3.67
C THR A 155 -7.27 3.61 -3.60
N SER A 156 -7.66 2.95 -4.69
CA SER A 156 -7.72 1.48 -4.76
C SER A 156 -7.44 0.94 -6.16
N ASN A 157 -7.00 -0.32 -6.25
CA ASN A 157 -6.96 -1.06 -7.51
C ASN A 157 -8.30 -1.74 -7.84
N THR A 158 -9.23 -1.74 -6.89
CA THR A 158 -10.50 -2.48 -6.96
C THR A 158 -11.66 -1.50 -6.89
N PRO A 159 -12.68 -1.58 -7.77
CA PRO A 159 -13.88 -0.77 -7.60
C PRO A 159 -14.63 -1.16 -6.32
N PRO A 160 -15.46 -0.27 -5.73
CA PRO A 160 -16.17 -0.56 -4.49
C PRO A 160 -17.00 -1.85 -4.53
N ASP A 161 -17.65 -2.14 -5.66
CA ASP A 161 -18.48 -3.34 -5.83
C ASP A 161 -17.70 -4.65 -5.83
N ASP A 162 -16.38 -4.60 -6.05
CA ASP A 162 -15.51 -5.79 -6.10
C ASP A 162 -14.68 -5.93 -4.82
N LEU A 163 -14.75 -4.96 -3.90
CA LEU A 163 -14.12 -5.07 -2.59
C LEU A 163 -14.68 -6.29 -1.86
N TYR A 164 -13.81 -7.20 -1.44
CA TYR A 164 -14.17 -8.44 -0.72
C TYR A 164 -15.09 -9.39 -1.53
N LEU A 165 -15.05 -9.37 -2.88
CA LEU A 165 -16.01 -10.07 -3.77
C LEU A 165 -16.18 -11.57 -3.48
N ASN A 166 -15.09 -12.25 -3.15
CA ASN A 166 -15.09 -13.69 -2.83
C ASN A 166 -14.88 -13.95 -1.33
N GLY A 167 -15.14 -12.96 -0.50
CA GLY A 167 -14.95 -13.03 0.94
C GLY A 167 -16.06 -13.81 1.66
N ILE A 168 -15.72 -14.37 2.82
CA ILE A 168 -16.64 -15.14 3.66
C ILE A 168 -17.74 -14.20 4.19
N ARG A 169 -19.02 -14.59 4.04
CA ARG A 169 -20.20 -13.79 4.47
C ARG A 169 -20.20 -12.37 3.88
N ARG A 170 -19.92 -12.26 2.58
CA ARG A 170 -19.94 -11.01 1.81
C ARG A 170 -21.18 -10.16 2.07
N GLU A 171 -22.34 -10.77 2.31
CA GLU A 171 -23.57 -10.03 2.63
C GLU A 171 -23.42 -9.06 3.80
N ARG A 172 -22.55 -9.37 4.78
CA ARG A 172 -22.24 -8.49 5.92
C ARG A 172 -21.33 -7.33 5.56
N PHE A 173 -20.61 -7.42 4.45
CA PHE A 173 -19.71 -6.38 3.94
C PHE A 173 -20.42 -5.38 3.02
N LEU A 174 -21.54 -5.76 2.39
CA LEU A 174 -22.31 -4.89 1.50
C LEU A 174 -22.69 -3.53 2.12
N PRO A 175 -23.01 -3.42 3.43
CA PRO A 175 -23.23 -2.12 4.06
C PRO A 175 -22.01 -1.18 4.01
N ALA A 176 -20.78 -1.71 4.08
CA ALA A 176 -19.57 -0.90 3.93
C ALA A 176 -19.46 -0.32 2.50
N ILE A 177 -19.74 -1.13 1.48
CA ILE A 177 -19.78 -0.69 0.08
C ILE A 177 -20.84 0.40 -0.11
N ALA A 178 -22.03 0.23 0.47
CA ALA A 178 -23.09 1.21 0.40
C ALA A 178 -22.69 2.54 1.05
N LEU A 179 -22.00 2.50 2.21
CA LEU A 179 -21.48 3.70 2.87
C LEU A 179 -20.43 4.42 2.01
N ILE A 180 -19.50 3.68 1.40
CA ILE A 180 -18.50 4.27 0.48
C ILE A 180 -19.22 4.99 -0.66
N LYS A 181 -20.18 4.35 -1.33
CA LYS A 181 -20.93 4.95 -2.45
C LYS A 181 -21.82 6.12 -2.04
N THR A 182 -22.26 6.16 -0.77
CA THR A 182 -23.10 7.26 -0.25
C THR A 182 -22.26 8.48 0.09
N HIS A 183 -21.07 8.26 0.66
CA HIS A 183 -20.21 9.34 1.18
C HIS A 183 -19.06 9.73 0.25
N CYS A 184 -18.83 8.98 -0.83
CA CYS A 184 -17.77 9.24 -1.79
C CYS A 184 -18.30 9.25 -3.23
N GLU A 185 -17.79 10.19 -4.03
CA GLU A 185 -17.85 10.13 -5.48
C GLU A 185 -16.85 9.07 -5.97
N VAL A 186 -17.32 8.07 -6.72
CA VAL A 186 -16.48 7.00 -7.24
C VAL A 186 -15.92 7.41 -8.60
N LEU A 187 -14.60 7.52 -8.69
CA LEU A 187 -13.87 7.97 -9.86
C LEU A 187 -13.04 6.82 -10.42
N PHE A 188 -13.17 6.56 -11.71
CA PHE A 188 -12.35 5.57 -12.41
C PHE A 188 -11.22 6.24 -13.17
N LEU A 189 -9.99 5.84 -12.87
CA LEU A 189 -8.80 6.19 -13.62
C LEU A 189 -8.46 5.03 -14.58
N GLY A 190 -9.08 5.08 -15.75
CA GLY A 190 -8.94 4.09 -16.83
C GLY A 190 -7.79 4.39 -17.80
N GLU A 191 -7.46 3.41 -18.64
CA GLU A 191 -6.26 3.33 -19.48
C GLU A 191 -5.83 4.62 -20.20
N LYS A 192 -4.63 5.12 -19.86
CA LYS A 192 -3.69 5.57 -20.90
C LYS A 192 -3.52 4.41 -21.86
N ARG A 193 -3.63 4.66 -23.16
CA ARG A 193 -3.21 3.74 -24.24
C ARG A 193 -2.04 2.88 -23.76
N ASP A 194 -2.16 1.57 -23.93
CA ASP A 194 -1.19 0.58 -23.49
C ASP A 194 0.23 0.95 -23.97
N TYR A 195 0.99 1.62 -23.08
CA TYR A 195 2.41 1.91 -23.22
C TYR A 195 3.25 0.92 -22.40
N ARG A 196 2.71 -0.27 -22.04
CA ARG A 196 3.57 -1.35 -21.49
C ARG A 196 4.62 -1.82 -22.51
N LEU A 197 4.53 -1.36 -23.76
CA LEU A 197 5.63 -1.29 -24.71
C LEU A 197 6.26 0.10 -24.65
N GLY A 198 7.36 0.28 -23.91
CA GLY A 198 8.13 1.51 -24.11
C GLY A 198 9.21 1.91 -23.12
N ARG A 199 9.37 1.26 -21.97
CA ARG A 199 10.57 1.47 -21.13
C ARG A 199 11.03 0.15 -20.55
N GLU A 200 12.23 -0.27 -20.97
CA GLU A 200 12.94 -1.36 -20.32
C GLU A 200 13.04 -1.06 -18.82
N PRO A 201 12.66 -1.98 -17.92
CA PRO A 201 12.95 -1.84 -16.51
C PRO A 201 14.47 -1.68 -16.36
N LEU A 202 14.92 -0.65 -15.63
CA LEU A 202 16.35 -0.52 -15.26
C LEU A 202 16.86 -1.74 -14.47
N CYS A 203 15.94 -2.54 -13.88
CA CYS A 203 16.18 -3.83 -13.23
C CYS A 203 14.96 -4.74 -13.44
N THR A 204 15.17 -6.02 -13.77
CA THR A 204 14.09 -7.03 -13.75
C THR A 204 13.93 -7.55 -12.33
N ALA A 205 12.84 -7.16 -11.66
CA ALA A 205 12.63 -7.44 -10.23
C ALA A 205 12.27 -8.90 -9.91
N TYR A 206 11.80 -9.69 -10.88
CA TYR A 206 11.47 -11.10 -10.69
C TYR A 206 12.05 -11.94 -11.84
N LEU A 207 13.00 -12.82 -11.52
CA LEU A 207 13.73 -13.66 -12.45
C LEU A 207 13.31 -15.12 -12.29
N TYR A 208 13.03 -15.79 -13.40
CA TYR A 208 12.73 -17.22 -13.44
C TYR A 208 13.01 -17.76 -14.86
N PRO A 209 13.18 -19.09 -15.02
CA PRO A 209 13.40 -20.08 -13.97
C PRO A 209 14.84 -20.00 -13.42
N LEU A 210 15.09 -20.59 -12.25
CA LEU A 210 16.46 -20.69 -11.72
C LEU A 210 17.37 -21.43 -12.71
N ASN A 211 18.37 -20.71 -13.21
CA ASN A 211 19.41 -21.21 -14.10
C ASN A 211 20.61 -20.26 -14.09
N ALA A 212 21.70 -20.66 -14.76
CA ALA A 212 22.92 -19.86 -14.85
C ALA A 212 22.70 -18.45 -15.45
N ALA A 213 21.71 -18.26 -16.32
CA ALA A 213 21.41 -16.95 -16.91
C ALA A 213 20.73 -16.02 -15.89
N THR A 214 19.77 -16.52 -15.11
CA THR A 214 19.14 -15.74 -14.03
C THR A 214 20.12 -15.40 -12.91
N GLU A 215 21.05 -16.31 -12.60
CA GLU A 215 22.11 -16.06 -11.62
C GLU A 215 23.07 -14.98 -12.13
N ALA A 216 23.51 -15.05 -13.39
CA ALA A 216 24.34 -14.01 -14.00
C ALA A 216 23.63 -12.64 -13.98
N SER A 217 22.33 -12.60 -14.28
CA SER A 217 21.53 -11.37 -14.21
C SER A 217 21.43 -10.80 -12.79
N LEU A 218 21.25 -11.65 -11.75
CA LEU A 218 21.27 -11.17 -10.36
C LEU A 218 22.62 -10.56 -10.00
N ILE A 219 23.72 -11.20 -10.39
CA ILE A 219 25.09 -10.71 -10.14
C ILE A 219 25.31 -9.35 -10.80
N GLU A 220 24.91 -9.22 -12.07
CA GLU A 220 25.02 -7.98 -12.83
C GLU A 220 24.20 -6.85 -12.20
N GLN A 221 22.92 -7.11 -11.88
CA GLN A 221 22.03 -6.14 -11.24
C GLN A 221 22.54 -5.70 -9.86
N PHE A 222 23.10 -6.62 -9.07
CA PHE A 222 23.67 -6.27 -7.77
C PHE A 222 24.93 -5.39 -7.93
N ALA A 223 25.83 -5.74 -8.85
CA ALA A 223 27.06 -5.00 -9.11
C ALA A 223 26.77 -3.57 -9.62
N ALA A 224 25.72 -3.40 -10.42
CA ALA A 224 25.30 -2.09 -10.92
C ALA A 224 24.85 -1.12 -9.79
N LEU A 225 24.32 -1.64 -8.68
CA LEU A 225 23.84 -0.81 -7.56
C LEU A 225 24.94 -0.32 -6.64
N SER A 226 26.09 -1.00 -6.58
CA SER A 226 27.21 -0.60 -5.73
C SER A 226 28.52 -1.20 -6.21
N PRO A 227 29.49 -0.38 -6.65
CA PRO A 227 30.80 -0.86 -7.09
C PRO A 227 31.66 -1.41 -5.94
N THR A 228 31.35 -1.06 -4.69
CA THR A 228 32.00 -1.57 -3.48
C THR A 228 31.07 -2.52 -2.74
N MET A 229 31.43 -3.81 -2.69
CA MET A 229 30.62 -4.87 -2.10
C MET A 229 31.47 -5.85 -1.31
N LYS A 230 30.87 -6.40 -0.25
CA LYS A 230 31.37 -7.53 0.52
C LYS A 230 30.65 -8.80 0.04
N GLU A 231 31.39 -9.88 -0.11
CA GLU A 231 30.84 -11.19 -0.45
C GLU A 231 30.95 -12.14 0.75
N ALA A 232 30.01 -13.09 0.84
CA ALA A 232 29.99 -14.19 1.80
C ALA A 232 30.30 -13.78 3.25
N GLY A 233 29.47 -12.88 3.80
CA GLY A 233 29.63 -12.35 5.15
C GLY A 233 28.39 -12.53 6.01
N SER A 234 28.32 -11.79 7.11
CA SER A 234 27.13 -11.73 7.94
C SER A 234 26.78 -10.31 8.36
N VAL A 235 25.48 -10.06 8.53
CA VAL A 235 24.93 -8.81 9.06
C VAL A 235 24.27 -9.09 10.40
N THR A 236 24.53 -8.23 11.38
CA THR A 236 23.86 -8.34 12.69
C THR A 236 22.48 -7.69 12.62
N VAL A 237 21.41 -8.47 12.78
CA VAL A 237 20.01 -8.03 12.78
C VAL A 237 19.35 -8.58 14.05
N GLN A 238 18.73 -7.72 14.85
CA GLN A 238 18.10 -8.01 16.12
C GLN A 238 19.04 -8.80 17.04
N ASN A 239 20.30 -8.34 17.15
CA ASN A 239 21.39 -8.98 17.89
C ASN A 239 21.74 -10.41 17.43
N ARG A 240 21.36 -10.79 16.20
CA ARG A 240 21.67 -12.10 15.61
C ARG A 240 22.46 -11.94 14.32
N SER A 241 23.43 -12.82 14.11
CA SER A 241 24.18 -12.86 12.85
C SER A 241 23.34 -13.56 11.77
N ILE A 242 23.11 -12.88 10.65
CA ILE A 242 22.43 -13.43 9.47
C ILE A 242 23.44 -13.46 8.30
N PRO A 243 23.73 -14.64 7.72
CA PRO A 243 24.64 -14.71 6.59
C PRO A 243 24.03 -14.03 5.35
N PHE A 244 24.86 -13.36 4.56
CA PHE A 244 24.45 -12.80 3.26
C PHE A 244 25.36 -13.34 2.15
N ILE A 245 24.84 -13.37 0.94
CA ILE A 245 25.61 -13.71 -0.27
C ILE A 245 26.47 -12.51 -0.65
N LYS A 246 25.84 -11.34 -0.83
CA LYS A 246 26.53 -10.06 -1.10
C LYS A 246 25.92 -8.93 -0.29
N CYS A 247 26.72 -7.95 0.09
CA CYS A 247 26.26 -6.79 0.86
C CYS A 247 27.05 -5.54 0.47
N SER A 248 26.33 -4.45 0.26
CA SER A 248 26.85 -3.10 0.03
C SER A 248 26.28 -2.16 1.09
N GLU A 249 26.56 -0.86 0.99
CA GLU A 249 26.01 0.13 1.92
C GLU A 249 24.47 0.20 1.85
N ARG A 250 23.88 0.07 0.65
CA ARG A 250 22.44 0.31 0.42
C ARG A 250 21.67 -0.91 -0.09
N ALA A 251 22.36 -1.99 -0.45
CA ALA A 251 21.75 -3.23 -0.92
C ALA A 251 22.32 -4.47 -0.24
N ILE A 252 21.47 -5.48 -0.01
CA ILE A 252 21.87 -6.76 0.57
C ILE A 252 21.22 -7.92 -0.16
N TRP A 253 21.93 -9.04 -0.28
CA TRP A 253 21.49 -10.24 -0.98
C TRP A 253 21.53 -11.45 -0.04
N PHE A 254 20.37 -12.09 0.12
CA PHE A 254 20.20 -13.32 0.88
C PHE A 254 19.82 -14.52 0.00
N ASP A 255 20.15 -15.71 0.48
CA ASP A 255 19.50 -16.94 0.04
C ASP A 255 18.09 -17.06 0.66
N PHE A 256 17.14 -17.62 -0.07
CA PHE A 256 15.77 -17.84 0.42
C PHE A 256 15.73 -18.60 1.76
N ASN A 257 16.52 -19.67 1.91
CA ASN A 257 16.53 -20.51 3.11
C ASN A 257 17.17 -19.81 4.32
N VAL A 258 17.84 -18.67 4.11
CA VAL A 258 18.38 -17.85 5.20
C VAL A 258 17.34 -16.84 5.68
N ILE A 259 16.66 -16.17 4.74
CA ILE A 259 15.77 -15.05 5.06
C ILE A 259 14.32 -15.47 5.32
N CYS A 260 13.89 -16.61 4.80
CA CYS A 260 12.53 -17.15 4.98
C CYS A 260 12.53 -18.46 5.81
N ASN A 261 13.40 -18.55 6.82
CA ASN A 261 13.47 -19.72 7.71
C ASN A 261 13.48 -19.29 9.19
N LEU A 262 13.16 -20.20 10.11
CA LEU A 262 13.28 -19.91 11.54
C LEU A 262 14.75 -19.71 11.94
N PRO A 263 15.06 -18.84 12.91
CA PRO A 263 14.12 -18.08 13.76
C PRO A 263 13.80 -16.66 13.24
N ARG A 264 13.69 -16.44 11.92
CA ARG A 264 13.34 -15.12 11.38
C ARG A 264 11.97 -14.63 11.87
N SER A 265 11.84 -13.33 12.04
CA SER A 265 10.59 -12.67 12.42
C SER A 265 10.40 -11.34 11.71
N GLN A 266 9.18 -10.79 11.79
CA GLN A 266 8.87 -9.49 11.21
C GLN A 266 9.79 -8.36 11.71
N LEU A 267 10.28 -8.42 12.95
CA LEU A 267 11.23 -7.44 13.50
C LEU A 267 12.56 -7.45 12.75
N ASP A 268 13.03 -8.63 12.29
CA ASP A 268 14.24 -8.71 11.48
C ASP A 268 14.05 -7.99 10.15
N TYR A 269 12.92 -8.24 9.49
CA TYR A 269 12.61 -7.63 8.20
C TYR A 269 12.45 -6.11 8.33
N LEU A 270 11.86 -5.63 9.44
CA LEU A 270 11.72 -4.19 9.71
C LEU A 270 13.07 -3.50 9.90
N GLU A 271 14.04 -4.18 10.51
CA GLU A 271 15.39 -3.67 10.67
C GLU A 271 16.19 -3.72 9.37
N ILE A 272 16.06 -4.81 8.58
CA ILE A 272 16.64 -4.89 7.24
C ILE A 272 16.12 -3.73 6.37
N ALA A 273 14.81 -3.51 6.35
CA ALA A 273 14.16 -2.43 5.61
C ALA A 273 14.52 -1.01 6.14
N LYS A 274 15.07 -0.87 7.35
CA LYS A 274 15.60 0.41 7.83
C LYS A 274 16.98 0.72 7.27
N ARG A 275 17.77 -0.32 6.97
CA ARG A 275 19.19 -0.20 6.61
C ARG A 275 19.41 -0.22 5.11
N PHE A 276 18.65 -1.03 4.38
CA PHE A 276 18.84 -1.25 2.95
C PHE A 276 17.66 -0.72 2.16
N ASP A 277 17.96 -0.15 1.00
CA ASP A 277 16.96 0.36 0.07
C ASP A 277 16.63 -0.67 -1.03
N THR A 278 17.46 -1.71 -1.16
CA THR A 278 17.24 -2.83 -2.09
C THR A 278 17.64 -4.15 -1.44
N VAL A 279 16.78 -5.16 -1.57
CA VAL A 279 17.02 -6.51 -1.04
C VAL A 279 16.90 -7.53 -2.17
N PHE A 280 17.93 -8.35 -2.34
CA PHE A 280 17.95 -9.46 -3.29
C PHE A 280 17.67 -10.76 -2.55
N VAL A 281 16.85 -11.63 -3.15
CA VAL A 281 16.57 -12.97 -2.64
C VAL A 281 16.69 -13.97 -3.79
N SER A 282 17.65 -14.89 -3.70
CA SER A 282 17.84 -15.95 -4.69
C SER A 282 17.38 -17.31 -4.17
N ASN A 283 17.30 -18.28 -5.09
CA ASN A 283 17.02 -19.68 -4.79
C ASN A 283 15.65 -19.91 -4.15
N ILE A 284 14.63 -19.18 -4.61
CA ILE A 284 13.27 -19.32 -4.09
C ILE A 284 12.61 -20.53 -4.76
N PRO A 285 12.34 -21.60 -4.01
CA PRO A 285 11.72 -22.78 -4.59
C PRO A 285 10.24 -22.55 -4.88
N GLN A 286 9.64 -23.42 -5.70
CA GLN A 286 8.19 -23.55 -5.69
C GLN A 286 7.73 -24.06 -4.32
N LEU A 287 6.95 -23.26 -3.60
CA LEU A 287 6.42 -23.65 -2.29
C LEU A 287 5.21 -24.58 -2.45
N THR A 288 5.14 -25.58 -1.58
CA THR A 288 4.07 -26.58 -1.54
C THR A 288 3.25 -26.47 -0.26
N ALA A 289 2.15 -27.22 -0.17
CA ALA A 289 1.32 -27.24 1.04
C ALA A 289 2.07 -27.61 2.34
N ASN A 290 3.26 -28.23 2.24
CA ASN A 290 4.11 -28.58 3.39
C ASN A 290 5.02 -27.44 3.84
N ASP A 291 5.12 -26.35 3.08
CA ASP A 291 6.03 -25.24 3.31
C ASP A 291 5.38 -24.07 4.06
N THR A 292 4.39 -24.35 4.93
CA THR A 292 3.60 -23.34 5.64
C THR A 292 4.47 -22.29 6.35
N ILE A 293 5.56 -22.71 7.02
CA ILE A 293 6.46 -21.78 7.71
C ILE A 293 7.17 -20.85 6.71
N HIS A 294 7.70 -21.39 5.60
CA HIS A 294 8.35 -20.59 4.56
C HIS A 294 7.36 -19.62 3.91
N ALA A 295 6.12 -20.05 3.67
CA ALA A 295 5.05 -19.20 3.14
C ALA A 295 4.72 -18.05 4.10
N ILE A 296 4.56 -18.32 5.41
CA ILE A 296 4.33 -17.28 6.42
C ILE A 296 5.47 -16.26 6.45
N LEU A 297 6.72 -16.74 6.46
CA LEU A 297 7.90 -15.86 6.52
C LEU A 297 8.06 -15.04 5.25
N LEU A 298 7.78 -15.62 4.08
CA LEU A 298 7.78 -14.89 2.81
C LEU A 298 6.67 -13.84 2.76
N ILE A 299 5.46 -14.15 3.24
CA ILE A 299 4.38 -13.16 3.39
C ILE A 299 4.85 -12.00 4.26
N HIS A 300 5.38 -12.28 5.46
CA HIS A 300 5.87 -11.23 6.37
C HIS A 300 7.01 -10.40 5.76
N PHE A 301 7.93 -11.05 5.05
CA PHE A 301 9.03 -10.38 4.38
C PHE A 301 8.53 -9.41 3.31
N ILE A 302 7.68 -9.88 2.39
CA ILE A 302 7.12 -9.05 1.31
C ILE A 302 6.26 -7.93 1.87
N ASP A 303 5.43 -8.21 2.88
CA ASP A 303 4.59 -7.19 3.50
C ASP A 303 5.44 -6.04 4.05
N VAL A 304 6.51 -6.34 4.77
CA VAL A 304 7.41 -5.30 5.29
C VAL A 304 8.13 -4.55 4.18
N MET A 305 8.67 -5.24 3.17
CA MET A 305 9.40 -4.59 2.09
C MET A 305 8.48 -3.68 1.27
N TYR A 306 7.27 -4.16 0.97
CA TYR A 306 6.24 -3.42 0.26
C TYR A 306 5.81 -2.15 1.02
N ASP A 307 5.44 -2.29 2.29
CA ASP A 307 4.95 -1.18 3.12
C ASP A 307 6.05 -0.11 3.30
N ARG A 308 7.32 -0.53 3.32
CA ARG A 308 8.49 0.34 3.46
C ARG A 308 9.02 0.88 2.13
N GLY A 309 8.45 0.50 0.99
CA GLY A 309 8.91 0.92 -0.33
C GLY A 309 10.33 0.44 -0.65
N ILE A 310 10.72 -0.72 -0.13
CA ILE A 310 12.02 -1.32 -0.41
C ILE A 310 11.94 -2.04 -1.75
N ARG A 311 12.95 -1.85 -2.60
CA ARG A 311 13.07 -2.57 -3.87
C ARG A 311 13.47 -4.01 -3.58
N VAL A 312 12.74 -4.97 -4.12
CA VAL A 312 13.06 -6.39 -3.97
C VAL A 312 13.33 -6.99 -5.33
N VAL A 313 14.46 -7.69 -5.46
CA VAL A 313 14.82 -8.46 -6.65
C VAL A 313 14.84 -9.94 -6.27
N MET A 314 14.07 -10.76 -6.96
CA MET A 314 13.86 -12.17 -6.63
C MET A 314 14.30 -13.06 -7.79
N ALA A 315 14.92 -14.20 -7.47
CA ALA A 315 15.05 -15.31 -8.43
C ALA A 315 14.37 -16.55 -7.88
N ALA A 316 13.48 -17.14 -8.68
CA ALA A 316 12.63 -18.25 -8.29
C ALA A 316 12.58 -19.36 -9.34
N ASP A 317 12.22 -20.58 -8.89
CA ASP A 317 12.11 -21.76 -9.73
C ASP A 317 10.98 -21.65 -10.77
N VAL A 318 9.91 -20.94 -10.40
CA VAL A 318 8.66 -20.88 -11.13
C VAL A 318 8.20 -19.44 -11.35
N PRO A 319 7.30 -19.20 -12.32
CA PRO A 319 6.60 -17.92 -12.43
C PRO A 319 5.91 -17.54 -11.11
N ILE A 320 5.77 -16.24 -10.88
CA ILE A 320 5.21 -15.67 -9.66
C ILE A 320 3.82 -16.23 -9.29
N GLU A 321 2.96 -16.51 -10.28
CA GLU A 321 1.61 -17.07 -10.07
C GLU A 321 1.64 -18.52 -9.57
N LYS A 322 2.73 -19.23 -9.79
CA LYS A 322 2.93 -20.63 -9.39
C LYS A 322 3.75 -20.77 -8.11
N LEU A 323 4.21 -19.67 -7.51
CA LEU A 323 5.12 -19.68 -6.37
C LEU A 323 4.54 -20.39 -5.15
N TYR A 324 3.24 -20.22 -4.89
CA TYR A 324 2.50 -20.93 -3.85
C TYR A 324 1.01 -20.93 -4.16
N THR A 325 0.47 -22.09 -4.56
CA THR A 325 -0.90 -22.24 -5.07
C THR A 325 -1.81 -23.03 -4.12
N GLU A 326 -1.24 -23.85 -3.25
CA GLU A 326 -1.95 -24.78 -2.37
C GLU A 326 -1.35 -24.77 -0.96
N GLY A 327 -2.18 -24.98 0.07
CA GLY A 327 -1.78 -25.01 1.47
C GLY A 327 -2.53 -24.01 2.35
N GLU A 328 -2.26 -24.05 3.67
CA GLU A 328 -2.98 -23.29 4.69
C GLU A 328 -2.97 -21.78 4.45
N MET A 329 -1.85 -21.25 3.95
CA MET A 329 -1.68 -19.82 3.71
C MET A 329 -2.10 -19.36 2.32
N SER A 330 -2.65 -20.24 1.48
CA SER A 330 -2.88 -19.97 0.03
C SER A 330 -3.78 -18.75 -0.21
N GLN A 331 -4.78 -18.53 0.64
CA GLN A 331 -5.65 -17.35 0.54
C GLN A 331 -4.90 -16.05 0.90
N SER A 332 -4.15 -16.07 2.01
CA SER A 332 -3.32 -14.93 2.43
C SER A 332 -2.23 -14.61 1.40
N PHE A 333 -1.66 -15.64 0.76
CA PHE A 333 -0.62 -15.51 -0.24
C PHE A 333 -1.09 -14.82 -1.53
N LYS A 334 -2.40 -14.84 -1.85
CA LYS A 334 -2.94 -14.06 -2.99
C LYS A 334 -2.68 -12.56 -2.85
N ARG A 335 -2.71 -12.03 -1.62
CA ARG A 335 -2.34 -10.63 -1.34
C ARG A 335 -0.85 -10.40 -1.61
N THR A 336 0.00 -11.32 -1.17
CA THR A 336 1.44 -11.29 -1.41
C THR A 336 1.76 -11.35 -2.91
N LEU A 337 1.03 -12.17 -3.68
CA LEU A 337 1.15 -12.23 -5.14
C LEU A 337 0.84 -10.86 -5.78
N SER A 338 -0.28 -10.22 -5.39
CA SER A 338 -0.61 -8.89 -5.90
C SER A 338 0.47 -7.85 -5.57
N ARG A 339 1.04 -7.88 -4.35
CA ARG A 339 2.13 -7.00 -3.95
C ARG A 339 3.39 -7.24 -4.79
N LEU A 340 3.78 -8.49 -4.96
CA LEU A 340 4.93 -8.87 -5.78
C LEU A 340 4.78 -8.47 -7.25
N GLN A 341 3.57 -8.54 -7.80
CA GLN A 341 3.29 -8.04 -9.16
C GLN A 341 3.42 -6.52 -9.24
N GLU A 342 2.91 -5.78 -8.25
CA GLU A 342 3.08 -4.33 -8.19
C GLU A 342 4.54 -3.92 -7.98
N MET A 343 5.31 -4.67 -7.20
CA MET A 343 6.73 -4.43 -6.96
C MET A 343 7.58 -4.51 -8.22
N GLN A 344 7.06 -5.14 -9.29
CA GLN A 344 7.69 -5.17 -10.62
C GLN A 344 7.38 -3.93 -11.47
N SER A 345 6.45 -3.07 -11.04
CA SER A 345 6.09 -1.87 -11.79
C SER A 345 7.14 -0.76 -11.67
N VAL A 346 7.29 0.02 -12.73
CA VAL A 346 8.16 1.21 -12.77
C VAL A 346 7.79 2.20 -11.66
N ASP A 347 6.49 2.35 -11.38
CA ASP A 347 5.97 3.22 -10.32
C ASP A 347 6.45 2.80 -8.93
N TYR A 348 6.44 1.49 -8.63
CA TYR A 348 6.96 0.98 -7.38
C TYR A 348 8.48 1.18 -7.28
N LEU A 349 9.23 0.92 -8.36
CA LEU A 349 10.68 1.09 -8.39
C LEU A 349 11.13 2.55 -8.18
N LYS A 350 10.26 3.53 -8.44
CA LYS A 350 10.47 4.94 -8.16
C LYS A 350 10.16 5.35 -6.71
N ARG A 351 9.48 4.51 -5.91
CA ARG A 351 9.16 4.82 -4.51
C ARG A 351 10.45 4.96 -3.69
N HIS A 352 10.56 6.01 -2.89
CA HIS A 352 11.65 6.15 -1.93
C HIS A 352 11.36 5.36 -0.63
N PRO A 353 12.38 4.73 -0.01
CA PRO A 353 12.22 4.00 1.24
C PRO A 353 11.57 4.85 2.34
N ARG A 354 10.43 4.39 2.85
CA ARG A 354 9.67 5.06 3.92
C ARG A 354 10.22 4.65 5.27
N ARG A 355 11.06 5.49 5.88
CA ARG A 355 11.71 5.20 7.16
C ARG A 355 10.86 5.55 8.41
N VAL A 356 9.70 6.19 8.23
CA VAL A 356 8.80 6.63 9.31
C VAL A 356 7.41 6.02 9.14
N VAL A 357 6.84 5.45 10.20
CA VAL A 357 5.46 4.95 10.26
C VAL A 357 4.57 6.06 10.85
N GLN A 358 3.49 6.43 10.16
CA GLN A 358 2.49 7.36 10.71
C GLN A 358 1.57 6.61 11.67
N ASN A 359 1.68 6.93 12.97
CA ASN A 359 0.72 6.48 13.98
C ASN A 359 -0.40 7.53 14.08
N LEU A 360 -1.64 7.13 13.80
CA LEU A 360 -2.82 8.01 13.91
C LEU A 360 -3.58 7.82 15.23
N ILE A 361 -3.36 6.68 15.90
CA ILE A 361 -4.02 6.30 17.15
C ILE A 361 -3.01 5.80 18.17
#